data_AF-A0A350YZT9-F1
#
_entry.id   AF-A0A350YZT9-F1
#
_cell.length_a   1.000
_cell.length_b   1.000
_cell.length_c   1.000
_cell.angle_alpha   90.00
_cell.angle_beta   90.00
_cell.angle_gamma   90.00
#
_symmetry.space_group_name_H-M   'P 1'
#
loop_
_entity.id
_entity.type
_entity.pdbx_description
1 polymer ?
#
loop_
_entity_poly.entity_id
_entity_poly.type
_entity_poly.pdbx_seq_one_letter_code
_entity_poly.pdbx_strand_id
1 'polypeptide(L)'
;MILHNRLGREQLIVRINSETFKRKTVSFYRYIRISDPQLFRDELYMALESLGCYGRIYVAHEGINAQMSIPEHHVDEFLNLLDSRSELKNMPLKWAVEDDRKSFLKLKIKVRRKIVADGLEDEVFDGTDVGTHLSPVEFHELSASDDVIVVDMRNNYESEVGYFKNAIRPDVFTFRDEVEMVVAQLQDQKDKKILLYCTGGVRCEKAS
;
A
#
# COMPACT_ATOMS: atom_id res chain seq x y z
N MET A 1 16.57 -22.31 6.62
CA MET A 1 17.13 -21.01 6.20
C MET A 1 16.58 -19.92 7.11
N ILE A 2 17.37 -18.90 7.48
CA ILE A 2 16.88 -17.80 8.32
C ILE A 2 16.25 -16.74 7.41
N LEU A 3 14.92 -16.60 7.45
CA LEU A 3 14.16 -15.69 6.58
C LEU A 3 13.80 -14.39 7.30
N HIS A 4 14.80 -13.81 7.98
CA HIS A 4 14.69 -12.50 8.63
C HIS A 4 16.07 -11.88 8.86
N ASN A 5 16.12 -10.55 8.86
CA ASN A 5 17.33 -9.79 9.19
C ASN A 5 17.82 -10.05 10.61
N ARG A 6 19.13 -10.31 10.75
CA ARG A 6 19.82 -10.49 12.04
C ARG A 6 20.67 -9.28 12.47
N LEU A 7 20.85 -8.28 11.61
CA LEU A 7 21.68 -7.11 11.90
C LEU A 7 20.95 -6.09 12.80
N GLY A 8 21.70 -5.45 13.68
CA GLY A 8 21.22 -4.32 14.48
C GLY A 8 21.01 -3.05 13.65
N ARG A 9 20.26 -2.08 14.18
CA ARG A 9 19.93 -0.83 13.46
C ARG A 9 21.17 -0.07 13.00
N GLU A 10 22.19 0.06 13.85
CA GLU A 10 23.43 0.79 13.52
C GLU A 10 24.16 0.14 12.36
N GLN A 11 24.29 -1.20 12.37
CA GLN A 11 24.90 -1.97 11.28
C GLN A 11 24.13 -1.78 9.96
N LEU A 12 22.80 -1.72 10.02
CA LEU A 12 21.98 -1.48 8.83
C LEU A 12 22.14 -0.06 8.28
N ILE A 13 22.29 0.94 9.15
CA ILE A 13 22.56 2.32 8.73
C ILE A 13 23.94 2.42 8.08
N VAL A 14 24.96 1.78 8.66
CA VAL A 14 26.29 1.73 8.03
C VAL A 14 26.22 1.05 6.67
N ARG A 15 25.50 -0.08 6.56
CA ARG A 15 25.32 -0.81 5.31
C ARG A 15 24.69 0.05 4.22
N ILE A 16 23.55 0.68 4.49
CA ILE A 16 22.85 1.49 3.49
C ILE A 16 23.66 2.73 3.09
N ASN A 17 24.37 3.35 4.03
CA ASN A 17 25.24 4.50 3.73
C ASN A 17 26.51 4.12 2.96
N SER A 18 26.93 2.85 3.00
CA SER A 18 28.08 2.35 2.25
C SER A 18 27.76 1.95 0.81
N GLU A 19 26.50 1.97 0.41
CA GLU A 19 26.09 1.61 -0.95
C GLU A 19 26.52 2.67 -1.96
N THR A 20 27.17 2.21 -3.04
CA THR A 20 27.65 3.06 -4.14
C THR A 20 26.63 3.28 -5.24
N PHE A 21 25.45 2.66 -5.12
CA PHE A 21 24.34 2.74 -6.06
C PHE A 21 23.16 3.49 -5.44
N LYS A 22 22.23 3.95 -6.30
CA LYS A 22 20.95 4.48 -5.84
C LYS A 22 19.93 3.37 -5.65
N ARG A 23 18.94 3.64 -4.82
CA ARG A 23 17.74 2.80 -4.70
C ARG A 23 16.55 3.55 -5.29
N LYS A 24 15.55 2.80 -5.75
CA LYS A 24 14.26 3.31 -6.18
C LYS A 24 13.17 2.80 -5.26
N THR A 25 12.39 3.72 -4.71
CA THR A 25 11.24 3.41 -3.86
C THR A 25 10.00 3.16 -4.68
N VAL A 26 9.31 2.06 -4.37
CA VAL A 26 8.07 1.63 -5.00
C VAL A 26 7.07 1.18 -3.96
N SER A 27 5.80 1.46 -4.22
CA SER A 27 4.69 0.85 -3.51
C SER A 27 3.76 0.15 -4.48
N PHE A 28 3.17 -0.94 -4.03
CA PHE A 28 2.19 -1.70 -4.78
C PHE A 28 1.35 -2.54 -3.84
N TYR A 29 0.16 -2.90 -4.30
CA TYR A 29 -0.72 -3.82 -3.60
C TYR A 29 -1.59 -4.51 -4.64
N ARG A 30 -2.18 -5.64 -4.24
CA ARG A 30 -3.20 -6.32 -5.02
C ARG A 30 -4.05 -7.17 -4.09
N TYR A 31 -5.36 -7.07 -4.23
CA TYR A 31 -6.26 -8.08 -3.70
C TYR A 31 -6.30 -9.26 -4.67
N ILE A 32 -5.83 -10.40 -4.17
CA ILE A 32 -5.78 -11.66 -4.91
C ILE A 32 -5.74 -12.79 -3.90
N ARG A 33 -6.45 -13.87 -4.18
CA ARG A 33 -6.46 -15.03 -3.28
C ARG A 33 -5.08 -15.69 -3.26
N ILE A 34 -4.41 -15.60 -2.12
CA ILE A 34 -3.16 -16.33 -1.84
C ILE A 34 -3.52 -17.54 -0.99
N SER A 35 -3.34 -18.73 -1.56
CA SER A 35 -3.74 -20.01 -0.93
C SER A 35 -2.91 -20.31 0.32
N ASP A 36 -1.59 -20.17 0.23
CA ASP A 36 -0.65 -20.34 1.34
C ASP A 36 0.19 -19.05 1.53
N PRO A 37 -0.28 -18.11 2.37
CA PRO A 37 0.45 -16.88 2.68
C PRO A 37 1.84 -17.10 3.27
N GLN A 38 2.05 -18.21 3.98
CA GLN A 38 3.34 -18.48 4.63
C GLN A 38 4.37 -18.95 3.60
N LEU A 39 4.00 -19.90 2.74
CA LEU A 39 4.85 -20.33 1.63
C LEU A 39 5.15 -19.16 0.68
N PHE A 40 4.12 -18.42 0.28
CA PHE A 40 4.26 -17.26 -0.60
C PHE A 40 5.23 -16.21 -0.01
N ARG A 41 5.08 -15.92 1.28
CA ARG A 41 5.95 -14.99 2.01
C ARG A 41 7.40 -15.48 2.01
N ASP A 42 7.65 -16.77 2.24
CA ASP A 42 9.00 -17.31 2.39
C ASP A 42 9.74 -17.33 1.06
N GLU A 43 9.07 -17.75 -0.02
CA GLU A 43 9.62 -17.67 -1.37
C GLU A 43 9.90 -16.24 -1.82
N LEU A 44 8.96 -15.32 -1.56
CA LEU A 44 9.13 -13.91 -1.88
C LEU A 44 10.27 -13.29 -1.08
N TYR A 45 10.44 -13.69 0.19
CA TYR A 45 11.55 -13.21 1.01
C TYR A 45 12.90 -13.61 0.42
N MET A 46 13.08 -14.89 0.06
CA MET A 46 14.34 -15.37 -0.53
C MET A 46 14.67 -14.64 -1.84
N ALA A 47 13.67 -14.46 -2.70
CA ALA A 47 13.85 -13.84 -4.00
C ALA A 47 14.09 -12.32 -3.93
N LEU A 48 13.47 -11.62 -2.98
CA LEU A 48 13.74 -10.19 -2.77
C LEU A 48 15.05 -9.94 -2.01
N GLU A 49 15.40 -10.82 -1.08
CA GLU A 49 16.67 -10.73 -0.34
C GLU A 49 17.87 -10.92 -1.27
N SER A 50 17.78 -11.83 -2.25
CA SER A 50 18.85 -12.06 -3.23
C SER A 50 19.10 -10.85 -4.14
N LEU A 51 18.06 -10.04 -4.41
CA LEU A 51 18.16 -8.78 -5.15
C LEU A 51 18.57 -7.59 -4.27
N GLY A 52 18.82 -7.80 -2.97
CA GLY A 52 19.19 -6.73 -2.05
C GLY A 52 18.06 -5.73 -1.80
N CYS A 53 16.79 -6.12 -2.01
CA CYS A 53 15.62 -5.27 -1.79
C CYS A 53 15.35 -5.09 -0.29
N TYR A 54 14.96 -3.88 0.11
CA TYR A 54 14.52 -3.56 1.47
C TYR A 54 13.11 -3.02 1.45
N GLY A 55 12.32 -3.23 2.51
CA GLY A 55 10.92 -2.85 2.48
C GLY A 55 10.09 -3.47 3.56
N ARG A 56 8.82 -3.08 3.59
CA ARG A 56 7.76 -3.68 4.39
C ARG A 56 6.72 -4.27 3.45
N ILE A 57 6.45 -5.55 3.61
CA ILE A 57 5.46 -6.27 2.83
C ILE A 57 4.54 -7.01 3.79
N TYR A 58 3.24 -6.87 3.59
CA TYR A 58 2.21 -7.66 4.23
C TYR A 58 1.62 -8.63 3.21
N VAL A 59 1.52 -9.89 3.62
CA VAL A 59 0.89 -10.96 2.85
C VAL A 59 -0.25 -11.50 3.68
N ALA A 60 -1.41 -11.67 3.07
CA ALA A 60 -2.58 -12.29 3.68
C ALA A 60 -3.27 -13.18 2.64
N HIS A 61 -4.28 -13.95 3.06
CA HIS A 61 -5.09 -14.70 2.11
C HIS A 61 -5.79 -13.80 1.08
N GLU A 62 -6.11 -12.57 1.47
CA GLU A 62 -6.74 -11.57 0.60
C GLU A 62 -5.77 -10.87 -0.37
N GLY A 63 -4.45 -11.04 -0.22
CA GLY A 63 -3.48 -10.46 -1.17
C GLY A 63 -2.16 -9.99 -0.58
N ILE A 64 -1.59 -8.96 -1.20
CA ILE A 64 -0.29 -8.38 -0.86
C ILE A 64 -0.34 -6.85 -0.80
N ASN A 65 0.38 -6.24 0.14
CA ASN A 65 0.63 -4.80 0.22
C ASN A 65 2.10 -4.56 0.54
N ALA A 66 2.77 -3.74 -0.27
CA ALA A 66 4.20 -3.52 -0.21
C ALA A 66 4.57 -2.03 -0.32
N GLN A 67 5.52 -1.62 0.50
CA GLN A 67 6.34 -0.43 0.29
C GLN A 67 7.80 -0.83 0.43
N MET A 68 8.60 -0.60 -0.61
CA MET A 68 9.96 -1.12 -0.67
C MET A 68 10.89 -0.22 -1.48
N SER A 69 12.19 -0.49 -1.37
CA SER A 69 13.28 0.15 -2.09
C SER A 69 14.15 -0.92 -2.75
N ILE A 70 14.43 -0.71 -4.02
CA ILE A 70 15.11 -1.68 -4.90
C ILE A 70 16.44 -1.04 -5.35
N PRO A 71 17.58 -1.74 -5.31
CA PRO A 71 18.80 -1.24 -5.96
C PRO A 71 18.54 -0.92 -7.43
N GLU A 72 18.96 0.24 -7.93
CA GLU A 72 18.58 0.71 -9.27
C GLU A 72 18.97 -0.24 -10.40
N HIS A 73 20.04 -1.01 -10.21
CA HIS A 73 20.55 -2.02 -11.15
C HIS A 73 19.82 -3.37 -11.07
N HIS A 74 18.89 -3.53 -10.12
CA HIS A 74 18.07 -4.74 -9.95
C HIS A 74 16.59 -4.52 -10.29
N VAL A 75 16.25 -3.36 -10.86
CA VAL A 75 14.85 -3.02 -11.19
C VAL A 75 14.29 -4.00 -12.21
N ASP A 76 15.04 -4.35 -13.25
CA ASP A 76 14.55 -5.25 -14.30
C ASP A 76 14.38 -6.69 -13.78
N GLU A 77 15.31 -7.20 -12.97
CA GLU A 77 15.13 -8.51 -12.31
C GLU A 77 13.97 -8.50 -11.33
N PHE A 78 13.74 -7.39 -10.63
CA PHE A 78 12.58 -7.23 -9.75
C PHE A 78 11.27 -7.29 -10.53
N LEU A 79 11.17 -6.58 -11.67
CA LEU A 79 9.98 -6.62 -12.52
C LEU A 79 9.72 -8.04 -13.05
N ASN A 80 10.77 -8.71 -13.53
CA ASN A 80 10.68 -10.08 -14.01
C ASN A 80 10.26 -11.07 -12.90
N LEU A 81 10.72 -10.86 -11.67
CA LEU A 81 10.33 -11.66 -10.50
C LEU A 81 8.84 -11.50 -10.16
N LEU A 82 8.29 -10.29 -10.29
CA LEU A 82 6.85 -10.08 -10.14
C LEU A 82 6.10 -10.79 -11.26
N ASP A 83 6.53 -10.61 -12.51
CA ASP A 83 5.84 -11.19 -13.66
C ASP A 83 5.94 -12.71 -13.78
N SER A 84 6.97 -13.33 -13.19
CA SER A 84 7.11 -14.78 -13.15
C SER A 84 6.13 -15.47 -12.21
N ARG A 85 5.45 -14.71 -11.32
CA ARG A 85 4.47 -15.24 -10.37
C ARG A 85 3.06 -14.88 -10.83
N SER A 86 2.20 -15.88 -10.96
CA SER A 86 0.79 -15.70 -11.38
C SER A 86 0.07 -14.63 -10.59
N GLU A 87 0.31 -14.57 -9.28
CA GLU A 87 -0.33 -13.68 -8.33
C GLU A 87 0.14 -12.22 -8.48
N LEU A 88 1.36 -12.02 -8.99
CA LEU A 88 2.01 -10.70 -9.07
C LEU A 88 2.16 -10.20 -10.50
N LYS A 89 1.80 -11.00 -11.51
CA LYS A 89 1.90 -10.64 -12.92
C LYS A 89 1.18 -9.33 -13.25
N ASN A 90 1.80 -8.47 -14.05
CA ASN A 90 1.27 -7.14 -14.42
C ASN A 90 0.95 -6.27 -13.19
N MET A 91 1.78 -6.30 -12.14
CA MET A 91 1.54 -5.53 -10.92
C MET A 91 1.49 -4.01 -11.22
N PRO A 92 0.45 -3.29 -10.80
CA PRO A 92 0.46 -1.83 -10.82
C PRO A 92 1.48 -1.30 -9.81
N LEU A 93 2.53 -0.63 -10.30
CA LEU A 93 3.62 -0.10 -9.49
C LEU A 93 3.55 1.42 -9.39
N LYS A 94 3.65 1.96 -8.18
CA LYS A 94 3.73 3.39 -7.90
C LYS A 94 5.14 3.75 -7.44
N TRP A 95 5.93 4.32 -8.35
CA TRP A 95 7.30 4.75 -8.09
C TRP A 95 7.33 6.13 -7.43
N ALA A 96 8.19 6.29 -6.44
CA ALA A 96 8.44 7.59 -5.82
C ALA A 96 9.20 8.51 -6.80
N VAL A 97 8.81 9.78 -6.86
CA VAL A 97 9.46 10.80 -7.70
C VAL A 97 10.76 11.29 -7.06
N GLU A 98 10.76 11.45 -5.73
CA GLU A 98 11.92 11.81 -4.94
C GLU A 98 12.32 10.67 -4.00
N ASP A 99 13.60 10.32 -3.95
CA ASP A 99 14.14 9.26 -3.11
C ASP A 99 15.49 9.68 -2.51
N ASP A 100 15.53 9.84 -1.19
CA ASP A 100 16.73 10.21 -0.42
C ASP A 100 17.57 9.00 0.01
N ARG A 101 17.24 7.80 -0.50
CA ARG A 101 17.84 6.49 -0.22
C ARG A 101 17.58 5.93 1.16
N LYS A 102 16.78 6.59 2.02
CA LYS A 102 16.63 6.22 3.44
C LYS A 102 15.29 5.58 3.80
N SER A 103 14.47 5.22 2.82
CA SER A 103 13.10 4.75 3.06
C SER A 103 13.04 3.46 3.89
N PHE A 104 13.95 2.51 3.67
CA PHE A 104 13.95 1.21 4.36
C PHE A 104 15.36 0.71 4.69
N LEU A 105 15.56 0.28 5.94
CA LEU A 105 16.84 -0.27 6.40
C LEU A 105 16.99 -1.79 6.17
N LYS A 106 15.89 -2.50 5.95
CA LYS A 106 15.87 -3.97 5.81
C LYS A 106 14.60 -4.46 5.15
N LEU A 107 14.63 -5.69 4.64
CA LEU A 107 13.44 -6.41 4.20
C LEU A 107 12.66 -6.97 5.40
N LYS A 108 11.36 -6.76 5.39
CA LYS A 108 10.43 -7.30 6.38
C LYS A 108 9.14 -7.71 5.69
N ILE A 109 8.97 -9.00 5.49
CA ILE A 109 7.72 -9.58 5.00
C ILE A 109 6.99 -10.22 6.17
N LYS A 110 5.72 -9.90 6.36
CA LYS A 110 4.90 -10.45 7.44
C LYS A 110 3.62 -11.05 6.90
N VAL A 111 3.31 -12.26 7.34
CA VAL A 111 1.96 -12.81 7.20
C VAL A 111 1.04 -12.10 8.18
N ARG A 112 -0.14 -11.72 7.69
CA ARG A 112 -1.20 -11.01 8.41
C ARG A 112 -2.54 -11.64 8.07
N ARG A 113 -3.54 -11.39 8.93
CA ARG A 113 -4.93 -11.75 8.60
C ARG A 113 -5.42 -10.93 7.40
N LYS A 114 -5.07 -9.64 7.37
CA LYS A 114 -5.41 -8.69 6.32
C LYS A 114 -4.20 -7.85 5.92
N ILE A 115 -4.12 -7.45 4.65
CA ILE A 115 -3.05 -6.57 4.12
C ILE A 115 -3.25 -5.11 4.54
N VAL A 116 -4.46 -4.76 4.96
CA VAL A 116 -4.81 -3.51 5.64
C VAL A 116 -5.71 -3.83 6.83
N ALA A 117 -5.43 -3.24 7.99
CA ALA A 117 -6.26 -3.43 9.18
C ALA A 117 -7.51 -2.55 9.10
N ASP A 118 -8.57 -3.08 8.49
CA ASP A 118 -9.86 -2.42 8.24
C ASP A 118 -10.88 -2.60 9.38
N GLY A 119 -10.73 -3.62 10.23
CA GLY A 119 -11.70 -3.96 11.27
C GLY A 119 -13.00 -4.58 10.78
N LEU A 120 -13.17 -4.72 9.47
CA LEU A 120 -14.34 -5.35 8.87
C LEU A 120 -14.29 -6.87 9.06
N GLU A 121 -15.44 -7.53 8.97
CA GLU A 121 -15.50 -8.98 8.81
C GLU A 121 -15.00 -9.37 7.40
N ASP A 122 -14.53 -10.61 7.24
CA ASP A 122 -13.90 -11.05 5.99
C ASP A 122 -14.91 -11.17 4.83
N GLU A 123 -16.21 -11.31 5.12
CA GLU A 123 -17.30 -11.44 4.15
C GLU A 123 -17.79 -10.10 3.57
N VAL A 124 -17.41 -8.97 4.19
CA VAL A 124 -17.89 -7.63 3.80
C VAL A 124 -17.14 -7.09 2.59
N PHE A 125 -15.93 -7.58 2.32
CA PHE A 125 -15.08 -7.08 1.23
C PHE A 125 -14.87 -8.13 0.15
N ASP A 126 -15.25 -7.79 -1.08
CA ASP A 126 -14.91 -8.54 -2.28
C ASP A 126 -13.93 -7.73 -3.14
N GLY A 127 -12.70 -8.23 -3.29
CA GLY A 127 -11.69 -7.59 -4.14
C GLY A 127 -12.02 -7.59 -5.64
N THR A 128 -13.10 -8.26 -6.05
CA THR A 128 -13.64 -8.22 -7.42
C THR A 128 -14.77 -7.19 -7.60
N ASP A 129 -15.30 -6.63 -6.52
CA ASP A 129 -16.35 -5.60 -6.50
C ASP A 129 -15.82 -4.36 -5.76
N VAL A 130 -14.92 -3.64 -6.44
CA VAL A 130 -14.32 -2.40 -5.93
C VAL A 130 -14.87 -1.19 -6.69
N GLY A 131 -14.85 -0.02 -6.04
CA GLY A 131 -15.32 1.23 -6.63
C GLY A 131 -14.62 1.61 -7.95
N THR A 132 -15.22 2.57 -8.67
CA THR A 132 -14.68 3.06 -9.94
C THR A 132 -13.36 3.79 -9.72
N HIS A 133 -12.29 3.32 -10.38
CA HIS A 133 -11.00 4.00 -10.36
C HIS A 133 -11.03 5.25 -11.24
N LEU A 134 -10.64 6.39 -10.67
CA LEU A 134 -10.51 7.65 -11.39
C LEU A 134 -9.03 7.96 -11.65
N SER A 135 -8.72 8.43 -12.85
CA SER A 135 -7.42 9.03 -13.14
C SER A 135 -7.23 10.32 -12.32
N PRO A 136 -5.97 10.78 -12.14
CA PRO A 136 -5.71 12.04 -11.44
C PRO A 136 -6.45 13.25 -12.02
N VAL A 137 -6.62 13.29 -13.35
CA VAL A 137 -7.33 14.37 -14.05
C VAL A 137 -8.83 14.30 -13.75
N GLU A 138 -9.44 13.12 -13.89
CA GLU A 138 -10.86 12.93 -13.59
C GLU A 138 -11.18 13.24 -12.13
N PHE A 139 -10.31 12.81 -11.19
CA PHE A 139 -10.47 13.13 -9.78
C PHE A 139 -10.40 14.65 -9.56
N HIS A 140 -9.44 15.34 -10.16
CA HIS A 140 -9.30 16.78 -10.02
C HIS A 140 -10.54 17.53 -10.53
N GLU A 141 -11.02 17.18 -11.72
CA GLU A 141 -12.21 17.80 -12.34
C GLU A 141 -13.47 17.54 -11.51
N LEU A 142 -13.70 16.31 -11.06
CA LEU A 142 -14.86 15.96 -10.25
C LEU A 142 -14.80 16.61 -8.87
N SER A 143 -13.62 16.66 -8.23
CA SER A 143 -13.44 17.23 -6.90
C SER A 143 -13.74 18.74 -6.82
N ALA A 144 -13.77 19.43 -7.96
CA ALA A 144 -14.12 20.84 -8.05
C ALA A 144 -15.65 21.08 -8.12
N SER A 145 -16.45 20.03 -8.30
CA SER A 145 -17.92 20.13 -8.33
C SER A 145 -18.49 20.30 -6.93
N ASP A 146 -19.53 21.13 -6.78
CA ASP A 146 -20.21 21.34 -5.50
C ASP A 146 -21.09 20.15 -5.08
N ASP A 147 -21.38 19.23 -6.00
CA ASP A 147 -22.25 18.06 -5.77
C ASP A 147 -21.49 16.75 -5.51
N VAL A 148 -20.19 16.85 -5.16
CA VAL A 148 -19.39 15.69 -4.75
C VAL A 148 -18.94 15.81 -3.31
N ILE A 149 -18.85 14.67 -2.63
CA ILE A 149 -18.24 14.56 -1.31
C ILE A 149 -16.85 13.99 -1.51
N VAL A 150 -15.83 14.74 -1.10
CA VAL A 150 -14.45 14.23 -1.07
C VAL A 150 -14.14 13.75 0.33
N VAL A 151 -13.61 12.53 0.47
CA VAL A 151 -13.26 11.94 1.77
C VAL A 151 -11.80 11.51 1.76
N ASP A 152 -11.06 12.00 2.75
CA ASP A 152 -9.72 11.52 3.06
C ASP A 152 -9.84 10.21 3.84
N MET A 153 -9.35 9.10 3.27
CA MET A 153 -9.28 7.78 3.91
C MET A 153 -7.88 7.54 4.47
N ARG A 154 -7.31 8.55 5.11
CA ARG A 154 -5.99 8.52 5.75
C ARG A 154 -6.11 8.92 7.21
N ASN A 155 -5.18 8.37 8.00
CA ASN A 155 -5.08 8.71 9.41
C ASN A 155 -4.87 10.22 9.59
N ASN A 156 -5.38 10.77 10.69
CA ASN A 156 -5.35 12.21 10.98
C ASN A 156 -3.99 12.88 10.77
N TYR A 157 -2.89 12.27 11.22
CA TYR A 157 -1.53 12.82 11.05
C TYR A 157 -1.09 12.96 9.57
N GLU A 158 -1.61 12.13 8.65
CA GLU A 158 -1.33 12.26 7.22
C GLU A 158 -2.08 13.48 6.64
N SER A 159 -3.29 13.71 7.13
CA SER A 159 -4.16 14.82 6.76
C SER A 159 -3.70 16.16 7.32
N GLU A 160 -2.99 16.17 8.45
CA GLU A 160 -2.37 17.37 9.03
C GLU A 160 -1.24 17.94 8.16
N VAL A 161 -0.52 17.08 7.43
CA VAL A 161 0.55 17.50 6.51
C VAL A 161 -0.02 18.19 5.27
N GLY A 162 -1.18 17.71 4.79
CA GLY A 162 -1.86 18.28 3.62
C GLY A 162 -3.03 17.40 3.16
N TYR A 163 -4.02 18.01 2.51
CA TYR A 163 -5.27 17.38 2.11
C TYR A 163 -5.90 18.11 0.92
N PHE A 164 -6.84 17.46 0.21
CA PHE A 164 -7.59 18.11 -0.87
C PHE A 164 -8.58 19.12 -0.30
N LYS A 165 -8.79 20.22 -1.04
CA LYS A 165 -9.74 21.26 -0.64
C LYS A 165 -11.14 20.64 -0.43
N ASN A 166 -11.81 21.05 0.64
CA ASN A 166 -13.15 20.60 1.03
C ASN A 166 -13.27 19.10 1.40
N ALA A 167 -12.16 18.37 1.53
CA ALA A 167 -12.23 16.96 1.95
C ALA A 167 -12.73 16.83 3.39
N ILE A 168 -13.65 15.88 3.61
CA ILE A 168 -13.97 15.35 4.93
C ILE A 168 -12.73 14.62 5.44
N ARG A 169 -12.33 14.93 6.67
CA ARG A 169 -11.16 14.36 7.33
C ARG A 169 -11.62 13.76 8.65
N PRO A 170 -11.82 12.44 8.73
CA PRO A 170 -12.14 11.76 9.97
C PRO A 170 -11.02 12.00 11.00
N ASP A 171 -11.37 12.50 12.19
CA ASP A 171 -10.39 12.74 13.26
C ASP A 171 -10.14 11.47 14.06
N VAL A 172 -9.49 10.50 13.41
CA VAL A 172 -9.23 9.18 13.96
C VAL A 172 -7.80 8.73 13.68
N PHE A 173 -7.31 7.87 14.56
CA PHE A 173 -5.92 7.38 14.51
C PHE A 173 -5.77 6.07 13.73
N THR A 174 -6.87 5.34 13.50
CA THR A 174 -6.84 4.05 12.82
C THR A 174 -7.85 4.00 11.67
N PHE A 175 -7.48 3.26 10.62
CA PHE A 175 -8.34 3.06 9.46
C PHE A 175 -9.64 2.31 9.80
N ARG A 176 -9.63 1.49 10.86
CA ARG A 176 -10.86 0.84 11.34
C ARG A 176 -11.88 1.86 11.81
N ASP A 177 -11.44 2.74 12.71
CA ASP A 177 -12.31 3.77 13.29
C ASP A 177 -12.77 4.75 12.19
N GLU A 178 -11.92 4.96 11.18
CA GLU A 178 -12.21 5.78 10.00
C GLU A 178 -13.36 5.23 9.17
N VAL A 179 -13.32 3.94 8.83
CA VAL A 179 -14.39 3.29 8.07
C VAL A 179 -15.71 3.38 8.82
N GLU A 180 -15.74 3.07 10.11
CA GLU A 180 -16.95 3.17 10.93
C GLU A 180 -17.52 4.60 10.96
N MET A 181 -16.65 5.60 11.16
CA MET A 181 -17.06 7.00 11.22
C MET A 181 -17.60 7.51 9.88
N VAL A 182 -16.91 7.21 8.77
CA VAL A 182 -17.30 7.65 7.42
C VAL A 182 -18.62 7.01 7.02
N VAL A 183 -18.80 5.70 7.26
CA VAL A 183 -20.05 5.00 6.96
C VAL A 183 -21.21 5.61 7.75
N ALA A 184 -21.04 5.87 9.04
CA ALA A 184 -22.07 6.50 9.87
C ALA A 184 -22.41 7.94 9.42
N GLN A 185 -21.40 8.72 9.02
CA GLN A 185 -21.57 10.10 8.58
C GLN A 185 -22.25 10.21 7.20
N LEU A 186 -22.01 9.24 6.31
CA LEU A 186 -22.47 9.28 4.92
C LEU A 186 -23.67 8.37 4.63
N GLN A 187 -24.23 7.70 5.65
CA GLN A 187 -25.33 6.74 5.49
C GLN A 187 -26.57 7.32 4.78
N ASP A 188 -26.83 8.62 4.95
CA ASP A 188 -27.98 9.34 4.35
C ASP A 188 -27.62 10.06 3.04
N GLN A 189 -26.39 9.89 2.55
CA GLN A 189 -25.86 10.56 1.35
C GLN A 189 -25.54 9.58 0.21
N LYS A 190 -26.24 8.45 0.16
CA LYS A 190 -26.02 7.37 -0.82
C LYS A 190 -26.26 7.79 -2.28
N ASP A 191 -27.09 8.81 -2.50
CA ASP A 191 -27.39 9.34 -3.85
C ASP A 191 -26.31 10.31 -4.36
N LYS A 192 -25.40 10.77 -3.49
CA LYS A 192 -24.31 11.67 -3.88
C LYS A 192 -23.10 10.91 -4.37
N LYS A 193 -22.35 11.54 -5.27
CA LYS A 193 -21.05 11.01 -5.69
C LYS A 193 -20.02 11.23 -4.59
N ILE A 194 -19.46 10.14 -4.08
CA ILE A 194 -18.42 10.13 -3.06
C ILE A 194 -17.08 9.79 -3.71
N LEU A 195 -16.10 10.67 -3.53
CA LEU A 195 -14.73 10.50 -3.99
C LEU A 195 -13.85 10.18 -2.79
N LEU A 196 -13.27 8.98 -2.79
CA LEU A 196 -12.33 8.54 -1.77
C LEU A 196 -10.91 8.73 -2.27
N TYR A 197 -10.01 9.18 -1.40
CA TYR A 197 -8.57 9.13 -1.67
C TYR A 197 -7.77 8.66 -0.47
N CYS A 198 -6.63 8.03 -0.75
CA CYS A 198 -5.61 7.71 0.25
C CYS A 198 -4.25 7.72 -0.44
N THR A 199 -3.18 7.47 0.31
CA THR A 199 -1.80 7.55 -0.20
C THR A 199 -1.54 6.57 -1.35
N GLY A 200 -2.03 5.34 -1.22
CA GLY A 200 -1.68 4.23 -2.12
C GLY A 200 -2.85 3.64 -2.92
N GLY A 201 -4.10 3.94 -2.59
CA GLY A 201 -5.31 3.32 -3.15
C GLY A 201 -5.89 2.17 -2.32
N VAL A 202 -5.04 1.40 -1.64
CA VAL A 202 -5.45 0.17 -0.92
C VAL A 202 -6.54 0.37 0.14
N ARG A 203 -6.60 1.53 0.81
CA ARG A 203 -7.67 1.84 1.79
C ARG A 203 -8.98 2.21 1.10
N CYS A 204 -8.90 2.88 -0.05
CA CYS A 204 -10.09 3.28 -0.81
C CYS A 204 -10.84 2.06 -1.33
N GLU A 205 -10.13 1.03 -1.82
CA GLU A 205 -10.78 -0.19 -2.28
C GLU A 205 -11.59 -0.88 -1.18
N LYS A 206 -11.10 -0.86 0.06
CA LYS A 206 -11.81 -1.43 1.22
C LYS A 206 -13.04 -0.64 1.66
N ALA A 207 -13.09 0.64 1.32
CA ALA A 207 -14.11 1.57 1.80
C ALA A 207 -15.13 1.96 0.73
N SER A 208 -14.84 1.69 -0.55
CA SER A 208 -15.74 1.87 -1.68
C SER A 208 -16.79 0.78 -1.73
#